data_AF-A0A7S0C6K1-F1
#
_entry.id   AF-A0A7S0C6K1-F1
#
_cell.length_a   1.000
_cell.length_b   1.000
_cell.length_c   1.000
_cell.angle_alpha   90.00
_cell.angle_beta   90.00
_cell.angle_gamma   90.00
#
_symmetry.space_group_name_H-M   'P 1'
#
loop_
_entity.id
_entity.type
_entity.pdbx_description
1 polymer ?
#
loop_
_entity_poly.entity_id
_entity_poly.type
_entity_poly.pdbx_seq_one_letter_code
_entity_poly.pdbx_strand_id
1 'polypeptide(L)'
;FTLFLSCGLAFSAFAGFLVESYIHGCTIIAVCALISGCAQMILLLLPKSEFIVVTSFFFYVMFRNFIFTFTTIYISQHMGLSNFGILMGIAAALAGLVQPLFVPLALWASETCHDSHTFLHDCSEGKWSKLHLFQLFTLLLLLIVPAYDYKRNISIESSRKNLQTSEEGACPIKNYDSIS
;
A
#
# COMPACT_ATOMS: atom_id res chain seq x y z
N PHE A 1 10.17 18.56 -9.44
CA PHE A 1 9.25 17.49 -9.88
C PHE A 1 10.01 16.27 -10.42
N THR A 2 10.85 16.40 -11.44
CA THR A 2 11.64 15.29 -12.02
C THR A 2 12.46 14.53 -10.99
N LEU A 3 13.15 15.22 -10.06
CA LEU A 3 13.89 14.57 -8.97
C LEU A 3 13.02 13.67 -8.10
N PHE A 4 11.78 14.09 -7.78
CA PHE A 4 10.84 13.27 -7.00
C PHE A 4 10.40 12.03 -7.78
N LEU A 5 10.20 12.14 -9.09
CA LEU A 5 9.87 11.01 -9.95
C LEU A 5 11.04 10.02 -10.06
N SER A 6 12.26 10.52 -10.26
CA SER A 6 13.47 9.69 -10.29
C SER A 6 13.70 8.98 -8.96
N CYS A 7 13.47 9.67 -7.84
CA CYS A 7 13.53 9.07 -6.51
C CYS A 7 12.45 7.98 -6.33
N GLY A 8 11.25 8.21 -6.86
CA GLY A 8 10.18 7.20 -6.90
C GLY A 8 10.58 5.91 -7.62
N LEU A 9 11.31 5.99 -8.73
CA LEU A 9 11.84 4.81 -9.43
C LEU A 9 12.84 4.05 -8.57
N ALA A 10 13.75 4.74 -7.87
CA ALA A 10 14.67 4.10 -6.93
C ALA A 10 13.93 3.37 -5.80
N PHE A 11 12.86 3.97 -5.26
CA PHE A 11 12.01 3.32 -4.28
C PHE A 11 11.28 2.10 -4.83
N SER A 12 10.88 2.10 -6.11
CA SER A 12 10.25 0.93 -6.72
C SER A 12 11.21 -0.27 -6.80
N ALA A 13 12.49 -0.02 -7.13
CA ALA A 13 13.53 -1.05 -7.12
C ALA A 13 13.81 -1.55 -5.69
N PHE A 14 13.88 -0.62 -4.73
CA PHE A 14 14.02 -0.96 -3.31
C PHE A 14 12.84 -1.80 -2.79
N ALA A 15 11.61 -1.47 -3.19
CA ALA A 15 10.43 -2.24 -2.88
C ALA A 15 10.52 -3.66 -3.45
N GLY A 16 10.95 -3.82 -4.71
CA GLY A 16 11.21 -5.13 -5.31
C GLY A 16 12.22 -5.95 -4.49
N PHE A 17 13.34 -5.33 -4.12
CA PHE A 17 14.36 -5.96 -3.27
C PHE A 17 13.82 -6.41 -1.91
N LEU A 18 12.96 -5.59 -1.28
CA LEU A 18 12.30 -5.95 -0.02
C LEU A 18 11.34 -7.15 -0.18
N VAL A 19 10.69 -7.31 -1.33
CA VAL A 19 9.86 -8.51 -1.55
C VAL A 19 10.71 -9.76 -1.62
N GLU A 20 11.80 -9.71 -2.37
CA GLU A 20 12.66 -10.87 -2.60
C GLU A 20 13.42 -11.28 -1.34
N SER A 21 13.82 -10.31 -0.51
CA SER A 21 14.64 -10.56 0.68
C SER A 21 13.88 -11.17 1.86
N TYR A 22 12.56 -10.97 1.94
CA TYR A 22 11.76 -11.37 3.10
C TYR A 22 10.67 -12.38 2.73
N ILE A 23 10.56 -13.46 3.51
CA ILE A 23 9.51 -14.50 3.35
C ILE A 23 8.09 -13.88 3.40
N HIS A 24 7.92 -12.74 4.09
CA HIS A 24 6.65 -12.01 4.20
C HIS A 24 6.69 -10.64 3.50
N GLY A 25 7.50 -10.52 2.44
CA GLY A 25 7.75 -9.26 1.75
C GLY A 25 6.49 -8.51 1.29
N CYS A 26 5.44 -9.23 0.86
CA CYS A 26 4.17 -8.62 0.43
C CYS A 26 3.46 -7.87 1.57
N THR A 27 3.41 -8.45 2.77
CA THR A 27 2.80 -7.81 3.96
C THR A 27 3.61 -6.59 4.39
N ILE A 28 4.94 -6.67 4.35
CA ILE A 28 5.83 -5.55 4.71
C ILE A 28 5.58 -4.36 3.78
N ILE A 29 5.51 -4.57 2.46
CA ILE A 29 5.24 -3.48 1.52
C ILE A 29 3.85 -2.88 1.74
N ALA A 30 2.83 -3.70 1.96
CA ALA A 30 1.48 -3.20 2.24
C ALA A 30 1.49 -2.29 3.49
N VAL A 31 2.19 -2.68 4.55
CA VAL A 31 2.34 -1.87 5.76
C VAL A 31 3.13 -0.60 5.49
N CYS A 32 4.26 -0.68 4.78
CA CYS A 32 5.06 0.50 4.39
C CYS A 32 4.25 1.48 3.55
N ALA A 33 3.42 0.98 2.63
CA ALA A 33 2.50 1.79 1.85
C ALA A 33 1.53 2.52 2.78
N LEU A 34 0.84 1.80 3.66
CA LEU A 34 -0.15 2.37 4.57
C LEU A 34 0.46 3.40 5.52
N ILE A 35 1.63 3.12 6.10
CA ILE A 35 2.36 4.08 6.94
C ILE A 35 2.69 5.34 6.14
N SER A 36 3.17 5.20 4.90
CA SER A 36 3.49 6.35 4.04
C SER A 36 2.24 7.16 3.71
N GLY A 37 1.11 6.50 3.42
CA GLY A 37 -0.17 7.15 3.15
C GLY A 37 -0.74 7.88 4.38
N CYS A 38 -0.69 7.25 5.56
CA CYS A 38 -1.08 7.89 6.81
C CYS A 38 -0.19 9.09 7.14
N ALA A 39 1.13 8.97 6.96
CA ALA A 39 2.07 10.07 7.15
C ALA A 39 1.75 11.27 6.23
N GLN A 40 1.46 11.01 4.95
CA GLN A 40 1.00 12.03 4.02
C GLN A 40 -0.25 12.75 4.55
N MET A 41 -1.29 12.00 4.96
CA MET A 41 -2.55 12.60 5.42
C MET A 41 -2.38 13.41 6.71
N ILE A 42 -1.56 12.91 7.64
CA ILE A 42 -1.25 13.63 8.89
C ILE A 42 -0.52 14.94 8.58
N LEU A 43 0.46 14.93 7.67
CA LEU A 43 1.16 16.15 7.24
C LEU A 43 0.21 17.17 6.62
N LEU A 44 -0.77 16.72 5.83
CA LEU A 44 -1.77 17.61 5.21
C LEU A 44 -2.78 18.20 6.21
N LEU A 45 -2.88 17.68 7.43
CA LEU A 45 -3.69 18.25 8.50
C LEU A 45 -2.95 19.33 9.31
N LEU A 46 -1.63 19.42 9.18
CA LEU A 46 -0.81 20.43 9.86
C LEU A 46 -0.97 21.82 9.20
N PRO A 47 -0.64 22.91 9.91
CA PRO A 47 -0.66 24.26 9.35
C PRO A 47 0.15 24.35 8.06
N LYS A 48 -0.40 25.06 7.07
CA LYS A 48 0.12 25.10 5.71
C LYS A 48 1.47 25.84 5.68
N SER A 49 2.55 25.07 5.61
CA SER A 49 3.89 25.54 5.26
C SER A 49 4.28 24.94 3.91
N GLU A 50 5.00 25.69 3.07
CA GLU A 50 5.51 25.20 1.79
C GLU A 50 6.31 23.90 1.96
N PHE A 51 7.11 23.81 3.02
CA PHE A 51 7.88 22.61 3.34
C PHE A 51 6.97 21.40 3.59
N ILE A 52 5.89 21.58 4.36
CA ILE A 52 4.94 20.51 4.67
C ILE A 52 4.26 19.99 3.40
N VAL A 53 3.89 20.89 2.48
CA VAL A 53 3.30 20.50 1.19
C VAL A 53 4.30 19.67 0.37
N VAL A 54 5.55 20.13 0.25
CA VAL A 54 6.59 19.39 -0.48
C VAL A 54 6.89 18.03 0.15
N THR A 55 7.00 17.96 1.49
CA THR A 55 7.22 16.69 2.20
C THR A 55 6.03 15.76 2.07
N SER A 56 4.78 16.26 2.14
CA SER A 56 3.58 15.44 1.92
C SER A 56 3.56 14.86 0.51
N PHE A 57 3.98 15.64 -0.50
CA PHE A 57 4.10 15.16 -1.87
C PHE A 57 5.14 14.05 -2.01
N PHE A 58 6.25 14.12 -1.27
CA PHE A 58 7.23 13.04 -1.22
C PHE A 58 6.63 11.74 -0.67
N PHE A 59 5.93 11.79 0.47
CA PHE A 59 5.24 10.62 1.03
C PHE A 59 4.15 10.07 0.11
N TYR A 60 3.44 10.94 -0.60
CA TYR A 60 2.48 10.55 -1.63
C TYR A 60 3.14 9.72 -2.75
N VAL A 61 4.31 10.17 -3.26
CA VAL A 61 5.05 9.43 -4.29
C VAL A 61 5.51 8.07 -3.76
N MET A 62 5.99 7.99 -2.52
CA MET A 62 6.36 6.70 -1.90
C MET A 62 5.16 5.77 -1.75
N PHE A 63 4.04 6.27 -1.20
CA PHE A 63 2.79 5.53 -1.07
C PHE A 63 2.32 4.95 -2.40
N ARG A 64 2.28 5.79 -3.46
CA ARG A 64 1.87 5.36 -4.80
C ARG A 64 2.75 4.24 -5.35
N ASN A 65 4.08 4.37 -5.22
CA ASN A 65 5.01 3.35 -5.70
C ASN A 65 4.84 2.03 -4.95
N PHE A 66 4.71 2.06 -3.61
CA PHE A 66 4.51 0.85 -2.83
C PHE A 66 3.18 0.15 -3.13
N ILE A 67 2.08 0.90 -3.26
CA ILE A 67 0.77 0.33 -3.64
C ILE A 67 0.85 -0.31 -5.03
N PHE A 68 1.50 0.34 -5.99
CA PHE A 68 1.63 -0.20 -7.34
C PHE A 68 2.44 -1.50 -7.35
N THR A 69 3.59 -1.52 -6.67
CA THR A 69 4.42 -2.73 -6.52
C THR A 69 3.66 -3.84 -5.80
N PHE A 70 3.01 -3.53 -4.67
CA PHE A 70 2.20 -4.49 -3.93
C PHE A 70 1.10 -5.10 -4.79
N THR A 71 0.32 -4.27 -5.50
CA THR A 71 -0.79 -4.72 -6.35
C THR A 71 -0.29 -5.62 -7.47
N THR A 72 0.81 -5.25 -8.10
CA THR A 72 1.43 -6.02 -9.19
C THR A 72 1.86 -7.40 -8.70
N ILE A 73 2.53 -7.47 -7.55
CA ILE A 73 3.01 -8.73 -6.98
C ILE A 73 1.84 -9.59 -6.50
N TYR A 74 0.86 -8.98 -5.85
CA TYR A 74 -0.35 -9.66 -5.38
C TYR A 74 -1.13 -10.30 -6.53
N ILE A 75 -1.38 -9.56 -7.61
CA ILE A 75 -2.07 -10.09 -8.80
C ILE A 75 -1.26 -11.21 -9.43
N SER A 76 0.07 -11.03 -9.55
CA SER A 76 0.97 -12.03 -10.13
C SER A 76 0.93 -13.36 -9.37
N GLN A 77 0.93 -13.31 -8.03
CA GLN A 77 0.88 -14.49 -7.17
C GLN A 77 -0.47 -15.22 -7.21
N HIS A 78 -1.58 -14.49 -7.31
CA HIS A 78 -2.93 -15.09 -7.18
C HIS A 78 -3.57 -15.51 -8.50
N MET A 79 -3.31 -14.81 -9.60
CA MET A 79 -4.05 -15.01 -10.86
C MET A 79 -3.24 -15.70 -11.97
N GLY A 80 -1.94 -15.93 -11.74
CA GLY A 80 -1.03 -16.52 -12.71
C GLY A 80 -0.68 -15.58 -13.88
N LEU A 81 0.36 -15.94 -14.63
CA LEU A 81 0.92 -15.09 -15.69
C LEU A 81 -0.04 -14.85 -16.87
N SER A 82 -0.98 -15.77 -17.14
CA SER A 82 -1.86 -15.69 -18.31
C SER A 82 -2.85 -14.52 -18.26
N ASN A 83 -3.34 -14.16 -17.07
CA ASN A 83 -4.36 -13.11 -16.89
C ASN A 83 -3.77 -11.79 -16.36
N PHE A 84 -2.47 -11.79 -16.03
CA PHE A 84 -1.80 -10.66 -15.40
C PHE A 84 -1.96 -9.36 -16.20
N GLY A 85 -1.74 -9.40 -17.52
CA GLY A 85 -1.84 -8.22 -18.38
C GLY A 85 -3.26 -7.64 -18.44
N ILE A 86 -4.28 -8.49 -18.50
CA ILE A 86 -5.69 -8.06 -18.56
C ILE A 86 -6.09 -7.40 -17.24
N LEU A 87 -5.75 -8.01 -16.10
CA LEU A 87 -6.06 -7.43 -14.79
C LEU A 87 -5.33 -6.10 -14.56
N MET A 88 -4.06 -6.00 -14.93
CA MET A 88 -3.32 -4.74 -14.85
C MET A 88 -3.93 -3.66 -15.74
N GLY A 89 -4.41 -4.03 -16.93
CA GLY A 89 -5.17 -3.14 -17.81
C GLY A 89 -6.47 -2.64 -17.17
N ILE A 90 -7.24 -3.53 -16.55
CA ILE A 90 -8.47 -3.16 -15.83
C ILE A 90 -8.17 -2.25 -14.64
N ALA A 91 -7.14 -2.57 -13.83
CA ALA A 91 -6.75 -1.75 -12.70
C ALA A 91 -6.31 -0.34 -13.14
N ALA A 92 -5.54 -0.25 -14.23
CA ALA A 92 -5.15 1.03 -14.83
C ALA A 92 -6.35 1.80 -15.39
N ALA A 93 -7.30 1.12 -16.05
CA ALA A 93 -8.52 1.74 -16.56
C ALA A 93 -9.39 2.30 -15.42
N LEU A 94 -9.58 1.54 -14.34
CA LEU A 94 -10.31 2.00 -13.15
C LEU A 94 -9.61 3.20 -12.51
N ALA A 95 -8.28 3.18 -12.38
CA ALA A 95 -7.52 4.33 -11.86
C ALA A 95 -7.70 5.59 -12.74
N GLY A 96 -7.72 5.42 -14.07
CA GLY A 96 -8.00 6.50 -15.02
C GLY A 96 -9.42 7.06 -14.89
N LEU A 97 -10.43 6.19 -14.69
CA LEU A 97 -11.83 6.61 -14.50
C LEU A 97 -12.07 7.35 -13.18
N VAL A 98 -11.28 7.06 -12.14
CA VAL A 98 -11.36 7.78 -10.85
C VAL A 98 -10.75 9.18 -10.95
N GLN A 99 -9.82 9.41 -11.88
CA GLN A 99 -9.14 10.70 -12.02
C GLN A 99 -10.08 11.91 -12.28
N PRO A 100 -11.06 11.86 -13.22
CA PRO A 100 -12.00 12.96 -13.42
C PRO A 100 -12.95 13.18 -12.24
N LEU A 101 -13.24 12.16 -11.43
CA LEU A 101 -14.06 12.29 -10.21
C LEU A 101 -13.41 13.19 -9.15
N PHE A 102 -12.09 13.42 -9.23
CA PHE A 102 -11.42 14.37 -8.33
C PHE A 102 -11.78 15.83 -8.62
N VAL A 103 -12.18 16.19 -9.84
CA VAL A 103 -12.51 17.58 -10.20
C VAL A 103 -13.70 18.11 -9.39
N PRO A 104 -14.90 17.47 -9.41
CA PRO A 104 -16.02 17.96 -8.61
C PRO A 104 -15.73 17.89 -7.10
N LEU A 105 -14.94 16.92 -6.66
CA LEU A 105 -14.56 16.78 -5.25
C LEU A 105 -13.62 17.91 -4.80
N ALA A 106 -12.69 18.32 -5.66
CA ALA A 106 -11.80 19.46 -5.41
C ALA A 106 -12.58 20.78 -5.40
N LEU A 107 -13.50 20.98 -6.35
CA LEU A 107 -14.39 22.16 -6.38
C LEU A 107 -15.25 22.25 -5.12
N TRP A 108 -15.78 21.12 -4.64
CA TRP A 108 -16.51 21.05 -3.39
C TRP A 108 -15.63 21.35 -2.17
N ALA A 109 -14.37 20.89 -2.17
CA ALA A 109 -13.44 21.14 -1.06
C ALA A 109 -12.90 22.57 -1.03
N SER A 110 -12.81 23.25 -2.19
CA SER A 110 -12.28 24.60 -2.33
C SER A 110 -13.25 25.71 -1.94
N GLU A 111 -14.57 25.48 -1.96
CA GLU A 111 -15.61 26.47 -1.60
C GLU A 111 -15.32 27.91 -2.11
N THR A 112 -15.28 28.92 -1.22
CA THR A 112 -15.13 30.36 -1.53
C THR A 112 -13.69 30.79 -1.87
N CYS A 113 -12.75 29.85 -1.87
CA CYS A 113 -11.33 30.10 -2.08
C CYS A 113 -10.94 30.42 -3.53
N HIS A 114 -11.90 30.30 -4.46
CA HIS A 114 -11.63 30.36 -5.90
C HIS A 114 -11.61 31.79 -6.47
N ASP A 115 -12.22 32.76 -5.78
CA ASP A 115 -12.51 34.11 -6.31
C ASP A 115 -11.56 35.22 -5.81
N SER A 116 -10.64 34.94 -4.88
CA SER A 116 -9.70 35.95 -4.41
C SER A 116 -8.47 36.00 -5.32
N HIS A 117 -8.43 37.00 -6.22
CA HIS A 117 -7.25 37.37 -7.01
C HIS A 117 -5.99 37.73 -6.16
N THR A 118 -6.09 37.70 -4.84
CA THR A 118 -5.00 37.89 -3.88
C THR A 118 -4.43 36.54 -3.46
N PHE A 119 -3.29 36.19 -4.06
CA PHE A 119 -2.63 34.88 -4.03
C PHE A 119 -2.28 34.26 -2.66
N LEU A 120 -2.49 34.92 -1.51
CA LEU A 120 -1.89 34.48 -0.24
C LEU A 120 -2.66 34.82 1.05
N HIS A 121 -3.84 35.44 0.98
CA HIS A 121 -4.56 35.79 2.22
C HIS A 121 -5.53 34.70 2.65
N ASP A 122 -5.13 33.98 3.71
CA ASP A 122 -5.93 33.16 4.62
C ASP A 122 -7.29 32.68 4.11
N CYS A 123 -7.23 31.68 3.24
CA CYS A 123 -8.37 30.84 2.99
C CYS A 123 -8.53 29.84 4.16
N SER A 124 -9.07 30.35 5.27
CA SER A 124 -9.25 29.63 6.54
C SER A 124 -10.47 28.71 6.55
N GLU A 125 -11.36 28.82 5.54
CA GLU A 125 -12.67 28.15 5.53
C GLU A 125 -12.79 26.97 4.53
N GLY A 126 -11.68 26.47 3.99
CA GLY A 126 -11.75 25.31 3.08
C GLY A 126 -12.09 24.00 3.80
N LYS A 127 -12.90 23.14 3.18
CA LYS A 127 -13.26 21.79 3.70
C LYS A 127 -12.16 20.72 3.49
N TRP A 128 -10.94 21.13 3.14
CA TRP A 128 -9.80 20.24 2.89
C TRP A 128 -9.49 19.30 4.05
N SER A 129 -9.60 19.77 5.29
CA SER A 129 -9.39 18.91 6.47
C SER A 129 -10.42 17.77 6.55
N LYS A 130 -11.68 18.01 6.17
CA LYS A 130 -12.72 16.97 6.11
C LYS A 130 -12.41 15.94 5.03
N LEU A 131 -11.95 16.41 3.86
CA LEU A 131 -11.52 15.53 2.76
C LEU A 131 -10.35 14.64 3.19
N HIS A 132 -9.30 15.22 3.79
CA HIS A 132 -8.13 14.48 4.25
C HIS A 132 -8.45 13.52 5.39
N LEU A 133 -9.38 13.88 6.29
CA LEU A 133 -9.84 12.99 7.35
C LEU A 133 -10.64 11.80 6.79
N PHE A 134 -11.47 12.02 5.78
CA PHE A 134 -12.15 10.95 5.05
C PHE A 134 -11.17 10.04 4.31
N GLN A 135 -10.14 10.62 3.66
CA GLN A 135 -9.06 9.86 3.03
C GLN A 135 -8.28 9.02 4.04
N LEU A 136 -7.93 9.60 5.19
CA LEU A 136 -7.25 8.89 6.29
C LEU A 136 -8.11 7.74 6.80
N PHE A 137 -9.41 7.97 7.02
CA PHE A 137 -10.34 6.91 7.43
C PHE A 137 -10.39 5.76 6.41
N THR A 138 -10.43 6.09 5.11
CA THR A 138 -10.42 5.09 4.03
C THR A 138 -9.11 4.29 4.01
N LEU A 139 -7.96 4.95 4.24
CA LEU A 139 -6.66 4.29 4.35
C LEU A 139 -6.58 3.37 5.58
N LEU A 140 -7.17 3.77 6.71
CA LEU A 140 -7.25 2.93 7.90
C LEU A 140 -8.13 1.70 7.67
N LEU A 141 -9.23 1.84 6.93
CA LEU A 141 -10.05 0.68 6.54
C LEU A 141 -9.28 -0.27 5.62
N LEU A 142 -8.44 0.24 4.73
CA LEU A 142 -7.56 -0.57 3.89
C LEU A 142 -6.56 -1.40 4.69
N LEU A 143 -6.23 -1.00 5.92
CA LEU A 143 -5.34 -1.76 6.83
C LEU A 143 -5.94 -3.09 7.30
N ILE A 144 -7.26 -3.25 7.19
CA ILE A 144 -7.96 -4.50 7.52
C ILE A 144 -7.50 -5.64 6.59
N VAL A 145 -7.27 -5.35 5.30
CA VAL A 145 -6.87 -6.36 4.30
C VAL A 145 -5.53 -7.02 4.64
N PRO A 146 -4.41 -6.27 4.77
CA PRO A 146 -3.13 -6.89 5.13
C PRO A 146 -3.13 -7.48 6.54
N ALA A 147 -3.92 -6.95 7.48
CA ALA A 147 -4.06 -7.54 8.81
C ALA A 147 -4.73 -8.92 8.76
N TYR A 148 -5.75 -9.08 7.92
CA TYR A 148 -6.42 -10.37 7.70
C TYR A 148 -5.49 -11.38 7.01
N ASP A 149 -4.78 -10.94 5.97
CA ASP A 149 -3.81 -11.80 5.26
C ASP A 149 -2.65 -12.23 6.17
N TYR A 150 -2.14 -11.34 7.02
CA TYR A 150 -1.11 -11.67 8.00
C TYR A 150 -1.57 -12.76 8.97
N LYS A 151 -2.78 -12.62 9.54
CA LYS A 151 -3.36 -13.61 10.44
C LYS A 151 -3.55 -14.97 9.76
N ARG A 152 -4.00 -14.97 8.50
CA ARG A 152 -4.17 -16.19 7.70
C ARG A 152 -2.83 -16.91 7.48
N ASN A 153 -1.78 -16.17 7.12
CA ASN A 153 -0.47 -16.75 6.85
C ASN A 153 0.17 -17.39 8.09
N ILE A 154 0.04 -16.77 9.26
CA ILE A 154 0.50 -17.35 10.54
C ILE A 154 -0.21 -18.67 10.84
N SER A 155 -1.54 -18.72 10.64
CA SER A 155 -2.31 -19.94 10.88
C SER A 155 -1.84 -21.09 9.99
N ILE A 156 -1.60 -20.82 8.70
CA ILE A 156 -1.10 -21.82 7.75
C ILE A 156 0.29 -22.30 8.14
N GLU A 157 1.17 -21.39 8.57
CA GLU A 157 2.53 -21.75 8.99
C GLU A 157 2.52 -22.61 10.25
N SER A 158 1.66 -22.28 11.23
CA SER A 158 1.48 -23.10 12.43
C SER A 158 0.98 -24.51 12.09
N SER A 159 0.01 -24.64 11.17
CA SER A 159 -0.47 -25.94 10.72
C SER A 159 0.62 -26.77 10.03
N ARG A 160 1.52 -26.15 9.25
CA ARG A 160 2.65 -26.84 8.61
C ARG A 160 3.66 -27.39 9.62
N LYS A 161 4.02 -26.59 10.64
CA LYS A 161 4.95 -27.03 11.70
C LYS A 161 4.39 -28.19 12.52
N ASN A 162 3.09 -28.18 12.79
CA ASN A 162 2.42 -29.28 13.50
C ASN A 162 2.38 -30.58 12.68
N LEU A 163 2.24 -30.49 11.36
CA LEU A 163 2.31 -31.67 10.47
C LEU A 163 3.73 -32.28 10.45
N GLN A 164 4.77 -31.45 10.34
CA GLN A 164 6.16 -31.93 10.35
C GLN A 164 6.53 -32.62 11.67
N THR A 165 6.14 -32.05 12.80
CA THR A 165 6.36 -32.66 14.12
C THR A 165 5.55 -33.94 14.32
N SER A 166 4.36 -34.05 13.73
CA SER A 166 3.59 -35.30 13.73
C SER A 166 4.25 -36.40 12.91
N GLU A 167 4.91 -36.08 11.80
CA GLU A 167 5.63 -37.07 10.97
C GLU A 167 6.89 -37.59 11.66
N GLU A 168 7.67 -36.71 12.32
CA GLU A 168 8.87 -37.11 13.06
C GLU A 168 8.54 -37.99 14.29
N GLY A 169 7.36 -37.82 14.89
CA GLY A 169 6.90 -38.63 16.01
C GLY A 169 6.24 -39.97 15.62
N ALA A 170 5.88 -40.17 14.35
CA ALA A 170 4.97 -41.24 13.96
C ALA A 170 5.61 -42.60 13.64
N CYS A 171 6.93 -42.73 13.45
CA CYS A 171 7.54 -44.06 13.26
C CYS A 171 9.01 -44.11 13.70
N PRO A 172 9.36 -44.77 14.82
CA PRO A 172 10.63 -45.47 14.88
C PRO A 172 10.53 -46.61 13.85
N ILE A 173 11.16 -46.44 12.69
CA ILE A 173 11.49 -47.56 11.81
C ILE A 173 12.36 -48.48 12.65
N LYS A 174 11.77 -49.51 13.26
CA LYS A 174 12.52 -50.64 13.80
C LYS A 174 13.19 -51.25 12.58
N ASN A 175 14.48 -50.94 12.38
CA ASN A 175 15.35 -51.75 11.56
C ASN A 175 15.28 -53.17 12.12
N TYR A 176 14.42 -53.98 11.52
CA TYR A 176 14.53 -55.43 11.60
C TYR A 176 15.73 -55.78 10.73
N ASP A 177 16.94 -55.57 11.28
CA ASP A 177 18.13 -56.19 10.72
C ASP A 177 17.91 -57.69 10.84
N SER A 178 17.62 -58.24 9.67
CA SER A 178 17.40 -59.65 9.39
C SER A 178 18.60 -60.46 9.87
N ILE A 179 18.28 -61.35 10.79
CA ILE A 179 19.01 -62.57 11.10
C ILE A 179 19.31 -63.32 9.81
N SER A 180 20.59 -63.40 9.41
CA SER A 180 21.20 -64.56 8.77
C SER A 180 22.69 -64.33 8.56
#